data_AF-A0A8C3P7G2-F1
#
_entry.id   AF-A0A8C3P7G2-F1
#
_cell.length_a   1.000
_cell.length_b   1.000
_cell.length_c   1.000
_cell.angle_alpha   90.00
_cell.angle_beta   90.00
_cell.angle_gamma   90.00
#
_symmetry.space_group_name_H-M   'P 1'
#
loop_
_entity.id
_entity.type
_entity.pdbx_description
1 polymer ?
#
loop_
_entity_poly.entity_id
_entity_poly.type
_entity_poly.pdbx_seq_one_letter_code
_entity_poly.pdbx_strand_id
1 'polypeptide(L)'
;MSFPVLGDGISPLKQHKKQLRDFLLVYNRMTELCFQRCISNLNYRAPTREEEACLDGCAGKLVHSNHRLMGAYVQLMPSIVQRRISDYEAAAAQVAPGSSPSPAPGPAEDPEPGSETSWSSGFRQTFLWEPNP
;
A
#
# COMPACT_ATOMS: atom_id res chain seq x y z
N MET A 1 35.44 -15.25 -2.52
CA MET A 1 34.10 -15.84 -2.69
C MET A 1 33.59 -16.26 -1.33
N SER A 2 32.86 -15.38 -0.64
CA SER A 2 31.99 -15.68 0.50
C SER A 2 31.39 -14.35 0.95
N PHE A 3 30.18 -14.06 0.49
CA PHE A 3 29.33 -13.05 1.14
C PHE A 3 28.57 -13.81 2.23
N PRO A 4 28.69 -13.45 3.52
CA PRO A 4 27.78 -13.97 4.51
C PRO A 4 26.44 -13.29 4.26
N VAL A 5 25.49 -14.05 3.71
CA VAL A 5 24.07 -13.73 3.87
C VAL A 5 23.80 -13.84 5.37
N LEU A 6 23.83 -12.69 6.06
CA LEU A 6 23.29 -12.58 7.41
C LEU A 6 21.84 -13.02 7.32
N GLY A 7 21.55 -14.22 7.83
CA GLY A 7 20.20 -14.65 8.07
C GLY A 7 19.56 -13.66 9.02
N ASP A 8 18.64 -12.85 8.49
CA ASP A 8 17.76 -12.00 9.27
C ASP A 8 16.99 -12.89 10.26
N GLY A 9 17.46 -12.90 11.50
CA GLY A 9 16.72 -13.40 12.65
C GLY A 9 15.52 -12.49 12.89
N ILE A 10 14.44 -12.69 12.14
CA ILE A 10 13.15 -12.06 12.38
C ILE A 10 12.66 -12.58 13.73
N SER A 11 12.86 -11.80 14.80
CA SER A 11 12.34 -12.14 16.11
C SER A 11 10.81 -12.33 16.00
N PRO A 12 10.22 -13.40 16.55
CA PRO A 12 8.79 -13.72 16.36
C PRO A 12 7.86 -12.58 16.82
N LEU A 13 8.28 -11.80 17.81
CA LEU A 13 7.56 -10.63 18.29
C LEU A 13 7.54 -9.47 17.28
N LYS A 14 8.60 -9.30 16.48
CA LYS A 14 8.67 -8.28 15.41
C LYS A 14 7.70 -8.63 14.28
N GLN A 15 7.55 -9.92 13.97
CA GLN A 15 6.60 -10.38 12.95
C GLN A 15 5.15 -10.15 13.37
N HIS A 16 4.79 -10.49 14.61
CA HIS A 16 3.44 -10.27 15.13
C HIS A 16 3.06 -8.77 15.11
N LYS A 17 3.98 -7.89 15.52
CA LYS A 17 3.75 -6.43 15.48
C LYS A 17 3.56 -5.92 14.05
N LYS A 18 4.31 -6.44 13.09
CA LYS A 18 4.17 -6.05 11.68
C LYS A 18 2.82 -6.49 11.12
N GLN A 19 2.42 -7.74 11.38
CA GLN A 19 1.11 -8.26 10.99
C GLN A 19 -0.04 -7.43 11.57
N LEU A 20 0.04 -7.04 12.85
CA LEU A 20 -0.98 -6.20 13.47
C LEU A 20 -1.02 -4.80 12.84
N ARG A 21 0.14 -4.18 12.61
CA ARG A 21 0.22 -2.86 11.95
C ARG A 21 -0.41 -2.90 10.57
N ASP A 22 -0.09 -3.94 9.79
CA ASP A 22 -0.59 -4.11 8.43
C ASP A 22 -2.12 -4.32 8.44
N PHE A 23 -2.64 -5.11 9.39
CA PHE A 23 -4.07 -5.27 9.60
C PHE A 23 -4.76 -3.94 9.93
N LEU A 24 -4.23 -3.18 10.89
CA LEU A 24 -4.82 -1.91 11.32
C LEU A 24 -4.83 -0.88 10.20
N LEU A 25 -3.80 -0.86 9.35
CA LEU A 25 -3.74 0.05 8.20
C LEU A 25 -4.86 -0.27 7.19
N VAL A 26 -5.05 -1.54 6.86
CA VAL A 26 -6.15 -1.97 5.96
C VAL A 26 -7.52 -1.72 6.59
N TYR A 27 -7.67 -1.99 7.89
CA TYR A 27 -8.90 -1.75 8.62
C TYR A 27 -9.29 -0.27 8.62
N ASN A 28 -8.37 0.62 8.98
CA ASN A 28 -8.63 2.06 9.02
C ASN A 28 -8.99 2.60 7.64
N ARG A 29 -8.35 2.10 6.59
CA ARG A 29 -8.69 2.49 5.22
C ARG A 29 -10.06 1.94 4.80
N MET A 30 -10.39 0.72 5.21
CA MET A 30 -11.66 0.09 4.90
C MET A 30 -12.83 0.84 5.55
N THR A 31 -12.70 1.23 6.82
CA THR A 31 -13.76 1.95 7.54
C THR A 31 -14.03 3.32 6.92
N GLU A 32 -12.98 4.06 6.53
CA GLU A 32 -13.10 5.34 5.84
C GLU A 32 -13.85 5.21 4.50
N LEU A 33 -13.43 4.25 3.66
CA LEU A 33 -14.03 4.04 2.33
C LEU A 33 -15.49 3.61 2.42
N CYS A 34 -15.79 2.65 3.30
CA CYS A 34 -17.16 2.16 3.44
C CYS A 34 -18.07 3.23 4.07
N PHE A 35 -17.56 4.07 4.97
CA PHE A 35 -18.32 5.21 5.48
C PHE A 35 -18.64 6.22 4.36
N GLN A 36 -17.64 6.65 3.58
CA GLN A 36 -17.84 7.61 2.48
C GLN A 36 -18.77 7.09 1.36
N ARG A 37 -18.83 5.77 1.15
CA ARG A 37 -19.57 5.16 0.03
C ARG A 37 -20.97 4.69 0.41
N CYS A 38 -21.16 4.19 1.63
CA CYS A 38 -22.41 3.55 2.05
C CYS A 38 -23.24 4.39 3.01
N ILE A 39 -22.64 5.29 3.80
CA ILE A 39 -23.39 6.14 4.73
C ILE A 39 -23.72 7.44 4.01
N SER A 40 -24.99 7.60 3.64
CA SER A 40 -25.47 8.80 2.93
C SER A 40 -26.47 9.60 3.76
N ASN A 41 -27.15 8.93 4.70
CA ASN A 41 -28.19 9.52 5.52
C ASN A 41 -27.79 9.55 7.01
N LEU A 42 -27.49 10.74 7.53
CA LEU A 42 -27.09 10.96 8.91
C LEU A 42 -28.25 11.43 9.83
N ASN A 43 -29.50 11.26 9.39
CA ASN A 43 -30.67 11.70 10.16
C ASN A 43 -30.93 10.84 11.41
N TYR A 44 -30.38 9.62 11.46
CA TYR A 44 -30.54 8.68 12.57
C TYR A 44 -29.19 8.21 13.11
N ARG A 45 -29.14 7.87 14.40
CA ARG A 45 -27.91 7.38 15.06
C ARG A 45 -27.48 6.00 14.55
N ALA A 46 -28.41 5.19 14.08
CA ALA A 46 -28.15 3.85 13.56
C ALA A 46 -28.30 3.83 12.03
N PRO A 47 -27.46 3.07 11.31
CA PRO A 47 -27.58 2.91 9.86
C PRO A 47 -28.89 2.22 9.50
N THR A 48 -29.41 2.52 8.32
CA THR A 48 -30.58 1.84 7.77
C THR A 48 -30.23 0.44 7.27
N ARG A 49 -31.23 -0.43 7.06
CA ARG A 49 -31.02 -1.80 6.54
C ARG A 49 -30.30 -1.83 5.17
N GLU A 50 -30.54 -0.83 4.33
CA GLU A 50 -29.90 -0.71 3.02
C GLU A 50 -28.41 -0.34 3.16
N GLU A 51 -28.10 0.58 4.07
CA GLU A 51 -26.72 0.98 4.37
C GLU A 51 -25.94 -0.17 5.01
N GLU A 52 -26.56 -0.92 5.92
CA GLU A 52 -25.96 -2.14 6.50
C GLU A 52 -25.61 -3.18 5.42
N ALA A 53 -26.54 -3.47 4.50
CA ALA A 53 -26.27 -4.38 3.38
C ALA A 53 -25.15 -3.85 2.46
N CYS A 54 -25.05 -2.53 2.26
CA CYS A 54 -23.95 -1.90 1.54
C CYS A 54 -22.62 -2.07 2.27
N LEU A 55 -22.58 -1.88 3.60
CA LEU A 55 -21.38 -2.03 4.42
C LEU A 55 -20.82 -3.46 4.36
N ASP A 56 -21.69 -4.47 4.45
CA ASP A 56 -21.30 -5.88 4.33
C ASP A 56 -20.71 -6.17 2.94
N GLY A 57 -21.35 -5.68 1.88
CA GLY A 57 -20.85 -5.78 0.52
C GLY A 57 -19.53 -5.03 0.31
N CYS A 58 -19.37 -3.84 0.91
CA CYS A 58 -18.18 -3.02 0.82
C CYS A 58 -16.97 -3.70 1.48
N ALA A 59 -17.13 -4.16 2.73
CA ALA A 59 -16.09 -4.86 3.46
C ALA A 59 -15.67 -6.13 2.72
N GLY A 60 -16.62 -6.95 2.28
CA GLY A 60 -16.33 -8.15 1.49
C GLY A 60 -15.58 -7.86 0.19
N LYS A 61 -16.02 -6.86 -0.58
CA LYS A 61 -15.33 -6.44 -1.81
C LYS A 61 -13.91 -5.97 -1.55
N LEU A 62 -13.70 -5.16 -0.50
CA LEU A 62 -12.40 -4.59 -0.19
C LEU A 62 -11.42 -5.67 0.27
N VAL A 63 -11.85 -6.60 1.13
CA VAL A 63 -11.03 -7.72 1.57
C VAL A 63 -10.62 -8.61 0.39
N HIS A 64 -11.56 -9.03 -0.46
CA HIS A 64 -11.24 -9.85 -1.63
C HIS A 64 -10.31 -9.14 -2.61
N SER A 65 -10.56 -7.85 -2.85
CA SER A 65 -9.72 -7.04 -3.74
C SER A 65 -8.32 -6.86 -3.17
N ASN A 66 -8.20 -6.58 -1.87
CA ASN A 66 -6.92 -6.44 -1.18
C ASN A 66 -6.11 -7.74 -1.27
N HIS A 67 -6.72 -8.90 -1.02
CA HIS A 67 -6.04 -10.18 -1.18
C HIS A 67 -5.58 -10.45 -2.61
N ARG A 68 -6.40 -10.10 -3.61
CA ARG A 68 -6.03 -10.27 -5.02
C ARG A 68 -4.86 -9.37 -5.41
N LEU A 69 -4.87 -8.11 -4.96
CA LEU A 69 -3.78 -7.16 -5.20
C LEU A 69 -2.49 -7.59 -4.50
N MET A 70 -2.58 -8.03 -3.24
CA MET A 70 -1.43 -8.54 -2.51
C MET A 70 -0.85 -9.80 -3.14
N GLY A 71 -1.71 -10.70 -3.65
CA GLY A 71 -1.28 -11.87 -4.41
C GLY A 71 -0.48 -11.50 -5.66
N ALA A 72 -0.96 -10.55 -6.45
CA ALA A 72 -0.23 -10.06 -7.62
C ALA A 72 1.07 -9.35 -7.23
N TYR A 73 1.04 -8.52 -6.19
CA TYR A 73 2.21 -7.80 -5.68
C TYR A 73 3.34 -8.73 -5.26
N VAL A 74 3.04 -9.81 -4.53
CA VAL A 74 4.04 -10.80 -4.10
C VAL A 74 4.69 -11.50 -5.29
N GLN A 75 3.96 -11.70 -6.40
CA GLN A 75 4.52 -12.27 -7.62
C GLN A 75 5.42 -11.28 -8.39
N LEU A 76 5.06 -10.01 -8.39
CA LEU A 76 5.74 -8.96 -9.16
C LEU A 76 6.95 -8.36 -8.44
N MET A 77 6.88 -8.20 -7.12
CA MET A 77 7.91 -7.51 -6.32
C MET A 77 9.32 -8.09 -6.44
N PRO A 78 9.54 -9.42 -6.45
CA PRO A 78 10.89 -9.97 -6.58
C PRO A 78 11.58 -9.48 -7.86
N SER A 79 10.84 -9.43 -8.98
CA SER A 79 11.38 -8.95 -10.26
C SER A 79 11.70 -7.45 -10.24
N ILE A 80 10.87 -6.66 -9.56
CA ILE A 80 11.04 -5.22 -9.43
C ILE A 80 12.26 -4.93 -8.55
N VAL A 81 12.35 -5.56 -7.39
CA VAL A 81 13.47 -5.40 -6.44
C VAL A 81 14.78 -5.86 -7.07
N GLN A 82 14.78 -6.97 -7.81
CA GLN A 82 15.99 -7.45 -8.49
C GLN A 82 16.54 -6.43 -9.50
N ARG A 83 15.66 -5.79 -10.28
CA ARG A 83 16.06 -4.71 -11.19
C ARG A 83 16.63 -3.52 -10.44
N ARG A 84 16.03 -3.14 -9.31
CA ARG A 84 16.56 -2.05 -8.47
C ARG A 84 17.97 -2.37 -8.00
N ILE A 85 18.22 -3.59 -7.53
CA ILE A 85 19.56 -4.01 -7.07
C ILE A 85 20.57 -3.90 -8.22
N SER A 86 20.25 -4.39 -9.43
CA SER A 86 21.16 -4.28 -10.57
C SER A 86 21.43 -2.84 -10.99
N ASP A 87 20.43 -1.96 -10.91
CA ASP A 87 20.59 -0.53 -11.22
C ASP A 87 21.53 0.15 -10.21
N TYR A 88 21.43 -0.20 -8.92
CA TYR A 88 22.33 0.31 -7.88
C TYR A 88 23.77 -0.19 -8.06
N GLU A 89 23.96 -1.46 -8.39
CA GLU A 89 25.29 -2.02 -8.66
C GLU A 89 25.94 -1.37 -9.88
N ALA A 90 25.17 -1.13 -10.95
CA ALA A 90 25.65 -0.45 -12.16
C ALA A 90 25.97 1.03 -11.92
N ALA A 91 25.20 1.71 -11.07
CA ALA A 91 25.48 3.09 -10.66
C ALA A 91 26.73 3.15 -9.75
N ALA A 92 26.90 2.21 -8.83
CA ALA A 92 28.05 2.14 -7.94
C ALA A 92 29.36 1.84 -8.70
N ALA A 93 29.32 1.00 -9.74
CA ALA A 93 30.47 0.69 -10.59
C ALA A 93 30.92 1.89 -11.46
N GLN A 94 30.05 2.87 -11.69
CA GLN A 94 30.38 4.07 -12.47
C GLN A 94 30.96 5.21 -11.60
N VAL A 95 31.02 5.06 -10.27
CA VAL A 95 31.70 5.99 -9.37
C VAL A 95 33.16 5.57 -9.20
N ALA A 96 34.00 5.89 -10.19
CA ALA A 96 35.46 5.89 -10.07
C ALA A 96 35.94 7.19 -9.35
N PRO A 97 37.12 7.20 -8.70
CA PRO A 97 37.49 8.26 -7.76
C PRO A 97 37.85 9.54 -8.52
N GLY A 98 36.96 10.54 -8.55
CA GLY A 98 37.29 11.83 -9.15
C GLY A 98 36.18 12.84 -9.39
N SER A 99 34.90 12.46 -9.34
CA SER A 99 33.80 13.44 -9.45
C SER A 99 33.05 13.54 -8.13
N SER A 100 33.03 14.75 -7.58
CA SER A 100 32.26 15.16 -6.41
C SER A 100 30.80 14.67 -6.48
N PRO A 101 30.30 13.94 -5.47
CA PRO A 101 28.89 13.59 -5.40
C PRO A 101 28.07 14.85 -5.13
N SER A 102 27.37 15.32 -6.17
CA SER A 102 26.17 16.16 -6.04
C SER A 102 25.14 15.39 -5.19
N PRO A 103 24.37 16.05 -4.32
CA PRO A 103 23.70 15.38 -3.20
C PRO A 103 22.74 14.31 -3.72
N ALA A 104 22.94 13.11 -3.17
CA ALA A 104 22.07 11.97 -3.35
C ALA A 104 20.60 12.36 -3.11
N PRO A 105 19.64 11.83 -3.89
CA PRO A 105 18.30 11.67 -3.35
C PRO A 105 18.46 10.76 -2.11
N GLY A 106 18.11 11.30 -0.95
CA GLY A 106 18.28 10.66 0.35
C GLY A 106 17.63 9.27 0.43
N PRO A 107 17.87 8.53 1.53
CA PRO A 107 17.17 7.28 1.77
C PRO A 107 15.69 7.54 1.57
N ALA A 108 15.06 6.73 0.72
CA ALA A 108 13.62 6.73 0.55
C ALA A 108 12.98 6.89 1.93
N GLU A 109 12.37 8.05 2.13
CA GLU A 109 11.47 8.31 3.24
C GLU A 109 10.62 7.06 3.43
N ASP A 110 10.54 6.58 4.66
CA ASP A 110 9.43 5.73 5.09
C ASP A 110 8.17 6.25 4.41
N PRO A 111 7.28 5.39 3.85
CA PRO A 111 6.02 5.89 3.34
C PRO A 111 5.28 6.56 4.50
N GLU A 112 5.36 7.89 4.51
CA GLU A 112 4.55 8.80 5.27
C GLU A 112 3.10 8.30 5.16
N PRO A 113 2.37 8.17 6.28
CA PRO A 113 0.96 7.83 6.28
C PRO A 113 0.17 9.04 5.76
N GLY A 114 0.31 9.36 4.48
CA GLY A 114 -0.18 10.63 3.94
C GLY A 114 0.00 10.82 2.43
N SER A 115 0.80 10.01 1.73
CA SER A 115 0.75 10.07 0.26
C SER A 115 -0.52 9.38 -0.23
N GLU A 116 -1.48 10.21 -0.65
CA GLU A 116 -2.57 9.85 -1.54
C GLU A 116 -1.97 9.18 -2.77
N THR A 117 -1.74 7.88 -2.64
CA THR A 117 -1.27 7.04 -3.71
C THR A 117 -2.28 7.16 -4.84
N SER A 118 -1.75 7.37 -6.05
CA SER A 118 -2.39 7.42 -7.37
C SER A 118 -3.52 6.38 -7.63
N TRP A 119 -3.69 5.41 -6.74
CA TRP A 119 -4.83 4.51 -6.64
C TRP A 119 -6.15 5.21 -6.27
N SER A 120 -6.13 6.32 -5.52
CA SER A 120 -7.32 7.14 -5.25
C SER A 120 -7.84 7.82 -6.52
N SER A 121 -6.93 8.32 -7.38
CA SER A 121 -7.23 8.85 -8.71
C SER A 121 -7.72 7.76 -9.66
N GLY A 122 -7.11 6.57 -9.67
CA GLY A 122 -7.57 5.45 -10.52
C GLY A 122 -8.97 4.93 -10.15
N PHE A 123 -9.31 4.91 -8.86
CA PHE A 123 -10.64 4.51 -8.38
C PHE A 123 -11.71 5.61 -8.59
N ARG A 124 -11.31 6.89 -8.55
CA ARG A 124 -12.16 8.01 -9.01
C ARG A 124 -12.38 7.99 -10.52
N GLN A 125 -11.38 7.62 -11.32
CA GLN A 125 -11.47 7.62 -12.78
C GLN A 125 -12.37 6.52 -13.35
N THR A 126 -12.55 5.40 -12.63
CA THR A 126 -13.38 4.27 -13.11
C THR A 126 -14.84 4.34 -12.67
N PHE A 127 -15.16 5.05 -11.58
CA PHE A 127 -16.54 5.32 -11.17
C PHE A 127 -16.89 6.78 -11.48
N LEU A 128 -17.00 7.10 -12.77
CA LEU A 128 -17.79 8.24 -13.26
C LEU A 128 -19.23 8.06 -12.77
N TRP A 129 -19.52 8.57 -11.58
CA TRP A 129 -20.84 9.12 -11.31
C TRP A 129 -20.86 10.45 -12.07
N GLU A 130 -21.33 10.37 -13.31
CA GLU A 130 -21.75 11.52 -14.09
C GLU A 130 -22.70 12.36 -13.21
N PRO A 131 -22.39 13.64 -12.92
CA PRO A 131 -23.39 14.52 -12.35
C PRO A 131 -24.36 14.89 -13.48
N ASN A 132 -25.50 14.21 -13.56
CA ASN A 132 -26.64 14.67 -14.36
C ASN A 132 -27.26 15.91 -13.64
N PRO A 133 -27.78 16.90 -14.38
CA PRO A 133 -27.87 18.30 -13.97
C PRO A 133 -28.86 18.59 -12.86
#